data_AF-V3ZQW0-F1
#
_entry.id   AF-V3ZQW0-F1
#
_cell.length_a   1.000
_cell.length_b   1.000
_cell.length_c   1.000
_cell.angle_alpha   90.00
_cell.angle_beta   90.00
_cell.angle_gamma   90.00
#
_symmetry.space_group_name_H-M   'P 1'
#
loop_
_entity.id
_entity.type
_entity.pdbx_description
1 polymer ?
#
loop_
_entity_poly.entity_id
_entity_poly.type
_entity_poly.pdbx_seq_one_letter_code
_entity_poly.pdbx_strand_id
1 'polypeptide(L)'
;MPQLERLLTELQQSGYNYIVMGDFNQNLLEGPSSIKDCFQEFRFRQCVTESTTEGNTILDHVYMSSETVQIYCCILKERKWVGETIYLCWVGVGNDGGLSTFEEIYITC
;
A
#
# COMPACT_ATOMS: atom_id res chain seq x y z
N MET A 1 13.95 0.53 12.48
CA MET A 1 13.07 1.71 12.64
C MET A 1 12.13 1.48 13.81
N PRO A 2 12.48 1.90 15.05
CA PRO A 2 11.82 1.40 16.26
C PRO A 2 10.32 1.69 16.37
N GLN A 3 9.87 2.85 15.88
CA GLN A 3 8.47 3.24 15.93
C GLN A 3 7.61 2.45 14.94
N LEU A 4 8.14 2.20 13.73
CA LEU A 4 7.46 1.39 12.72
C LEU A 4 7.40 -0.07 13.18
N GLU A 5 8.51 -0.63 13.67
CA GLU A 5 8.55 -2.00 14.22
C GLU A 5 7.55 -2.17 15.37
N ARG A 6 7.44 -1.19 16.26
CA ARG A 6 6.43 -1.20 17.33
C ARG A 6 5.00 -1.21 16.77
N LEU A 7 4.70 -0.33 15.81
CA LEU A 7 3.38 -0.29 15.16
C LEU A 7 3.05 -1.65 14.51
N LEU A 8 3.98 -2.20 13.72
CA LEU A 8 3.78 -3.48 13.04
C LEU A 8 3.63 -4.64 14.03
N THR A 9 4.33 -4.61 15.16
CA THR A 9 4.16 -5.57 16.25
C THR A 9 2.75 -5.49 16.85
N GLU A 10 2.27 -4.29 17.16
CA GLU A 10 0.92 -4.08 17.69
C GLU A 10 -0.16 -4.55 16.69
N LEU A 11 0.03 -4.27 15.39
CA LEU A 11 -0.86 -4.73 14.33
C LEU A 11 -0.87 -6.26 14.20
N GLN A 12 0.29 -6.93 14.24
CA GLN A 12 0.32 -8.40 14.18
C GLN A 12 -0.38 -9.06 15.39
N GLN A 13 -0.23 -8.47 16.58
CA GLN A 13 -0.80 -9.01 17.81
C GLN A 13 -2.33 -8.93 17.89
N SER A 14 -2.96 -8.06 17.11
CA SER A 14 -4.41 -7.89 17.13
C SER A 14 -5.18 -9.04 16.44
N GLY A 15 -4.50 -9.80 15.58
CA GLY A 15 -5.10 -10.91 14.81
C GLY A 15 -5.99 -10.48 13.63
N TYR A 16 -5.99 -9.21 13.24
CA TYR A 16 -6.73 -8.72 12.07
C TYR A 16 -5.88 -8.66 10.79
N ASN A 17 -6.54 -8.58 9.63
CA ASN A 17 -5.90 -8.25 8.36
C ASN A 17 -5.83 -6.74 8.18
N TYR A 18 -4.70 -6.23 7.72
CA TYR A 18 -4.42 -4.81 7.61
C TYR A 18 -3.99 -4.41 6.21
N ILE A 19 -4.43 -3.22 5.84
CA ILE A 19 -3.91 -2.46 4.70
C ILE A 19 -3.29 -1.19 5.30
N VAL A 20 -2.02 -0.96 5.00
CA VAL A 20 -1.30 0.25 5.38
C VAL A 20 -0.91 0.97 4.10
N MET A 21 -1.38 2.20 3.96
CA MET A 21 -1.17 3.03 2.77
C MET A 21 -0.74 4.43 3.17
N GLY A 22 0.07 5.07 2.33
CA GLY A 22 0.50 6.45 2.50
C GLY A 22 1.69 6.81 1.63
N ASP A 23 2.08 8.08 1.67
CA ASP A 23 3.35 8.57 1.12
C ASP A 23 4.48 8.24 2.10
N PHE A 24 5.39 7.37 1.68
CA PHE A 24 6.56 6.95 2.47
C PHE A 24 7.83 7.70 2.06
N ASN A 25 7.75 8.56 1.03
CA ASN A 25 8.85 9.37 0.51
C ASN A 25 10.13 8.56 0.24
N GLN A 26 9.96 7.29 -0.17
CA GLN A 26 11.05 6.38 -0.57
C GLN A 26 10.72 5.79 -1.94
N ASN A 27 11.54 6.11 -2.95
CA ASN A 27 11.33 5.60 -4.30
C ASN A 27 11.68 4.11 -4.40
N LEU A 28 10.69 3.25 -4.63
CA LEU A 28 10.91 1.80 -4.75
C LEU A 28 11.69 1.38 -6.01
N LEU A 29 11.87 2.28 -6.98
CA LEU A 29 12.62 2.01 -8.22
C LEU A 29 14.13 2.27 -8.08
N GLU A 30 14.57 3.00 -7.05
CA GLU A 30 15.96 3.42 -6.88
C GLU A 30 16.82 2.45 -6.06
N GLY A 31 16.24 1.35 -5.56
CA GLY A 31 16.97 0.29 -4.87
C GLY A 31 16.34 -0.14 -3.54
N PRO A 32 17.16 -0.53 -2.54
CA PRO A 32 16.67 -0.98 -1.23
C PRO A 32 15.84 0.10 -0.54
N SER A 33 14.72 -0.29 0.06
CA SER A 33 13.85 0.60 0.83
C SER A 33 13.73 0.04 2.23
N SER A 34 14.30 0.73 3.22
CA SER A 34 14.28 0.31 4.62
C SER A 34 12.85 0.15 5.15
N ILE A 35 11.91 0.96 4.62
CA ILE A 35 10.49 0.89 4.96
C ILE A 35 9.92 -0.41 4.40
N LYS A 36 10.10 -0.66 3.10
CA LYS A 36 9.65 -1.90 2.46
C LYS A 36 10.24 -3.13 3.13
N ASP A 37 11.54 -3.14 3.38
CA ASP A 37 12.23 -4.26 4.00
C ASP A 37 11.65 -4.53 5.40
N CYS A 38 11.41 -3.48 6.20
CA CYS A 38 10.76 -3.61 7.50
C CYS A 38 9.35 -4.18 7.39
N PHE A 39 8.49 -3.67 6.49
CA PHE A 39 7.17 -4.24 6.27
C PHE A 39 7.24 -5.72 5.85
N GLN A 40 8.17 -6.08 4.98
CA GLN A 40 8.35 -7.47 4.51
C GLN A 40 8.84 -8.41 5.60
N GLU A 41 9.70 -7.96 6.52
CA GLU A 41 10.10 -8.72 7.72
C GLU A 41 8.88 -9.06 8.59
N PHE A 42 7.90 -8.15 8.66
CA PHE A 42 6.63 -8.35 9.36
C PHE A 42 5.54 -9.01 8.49
N ARG A 43 5.94 -9.67 7.39
CA ARG A 43 5.05 -10.42 6.48
C ARG A 43 4.02 -9.57 5.74
N PHE A 44 4.24 -8.27 5.65
CA PHE A 44 3.43 -7.45 4.75
C PHE A 44 3.95 -7.54 3.31
N ARG A 45 3.02 -7.58 2.36
CA ARG A 45 3.30 -7.55 0.92
C ARG A 45 3.07 -6.15 0.37
N GLN A 46 4.05 -5.60 -0.35
CA GLN A 46 3.88 -4.37 -1.12
C GLN A 46 3.05 -4.63 -2.38
N CYS A 47 1.99 -3.85 -2.57
CA CYS A 47 1.00 -4.03 -3.63
C CYS A 47 1.15 -3.06 -4.80
N VAL A 48 1.82 -1.92 -4.64
CA VAL A 48 2.03 -0.94 -5.73
C VAL A 48 3.26 -1.33 -6.56
N THR A 49 3.06 -1.49 -7.87
CA THR A 49 4.12 -1.84 -8.84
C THR A 49 4.27 -0.82 -9.97
N GLU A 50 3.38 0.17 -10.04
CA GLU A 50 3.37 1.20 -11.09
C GLU A 50 3.73 2.56 -10.51
N SER A 51 4.26 3.46 -11.35
CA SER A 51 4.66 4.79 -10.91
C SER A 51 3.45 5.59 -10.38
N THR A 52 3.67 6.24 -9.24
CA THR A 52 2.73 7.12 -8.56
C THR A 52 3.16 8.58 -8.67
N THR A 53 3.90 8.97 -9.72
CA THR A 53 4.29 10.39 -9.93
C THR A 53 4.54 10.67 -11.42
N GLU A 54 4.41 11.95 -11.83
CA GLU A 54 4.83 12.42 -13.16
C GLU A 54 6.34 12.16 -13.43
N GLY A 55 7.16 12.02 -12.37
CA GLY A 55 8.60 11.76 -12.42
C GLY A 55 9.00 10.28 -12.58
N ASN A 56 8.05 9.38 -12.84
CA ASN A 56 8.27 7.93 -12.91
C ASN A 56 8.89 7.34 -11.63
N THR A 57 8.46 7.82 -10.46
CA THR A 57 8.83 7.28 -9.14
C THR A 57 7.65 6.57 -8.47
N ILE A 58 7.93 5.67 -7.52
CA ILE A 58 6.92 5.00 -6.68
C ILE A 58 7.15 5.42 -5.23
N LEU A 59 6.49 6.50 -4.80
CA LEU A 59 6.64 7.07 -3.44
C LEU A 59 5.50 6.63 -2.51
N ASP A 60 4.31 6.42 -3.08
CA ASP A 60 3.15 5.94 -2.36
C ASP A 60 3.18 4.42 -2.29
N HIS A 61 3.16 3.89 -1.07
CA HIS A 61 3.22 2.44 -0.87
C HIS A 61 1.91 1.92 -0.28
N VAL A 62 1.59 0.66 -0.57
CA VAL A 62 0.39 -0.02 -0.07
C VAL A 62 0.77 -1.42 0.38
N TYR A 63 0.90 -1.59 1.69
CA TYR A 63 1.30 -2.83 2.34
C TYR A 63 0.08 -3.60 2.86
N MET A 64 0.09 -4.91 2.70
CA MET A 64 -1.00 -5.79 3.17
C MET A 64 -0.47 -6.95 4.01
N SER A 65 -1.08 -7.24 5.16
CA SER A 65 -0.66 -8.33 6.07
C SER A 65 -1.25 -9.71 5.75
N SER A 66 -2.25 -9.78 4.86
CA SER A 66 -2.97 -11.03 4.55
C SER A 66 -2.44 -11.68 3.27
N GLU A 67 -2.16 -12.98 3.32
CA GLU A 67 -1.83 -13.77 2.13
C GLU A 67 -3.09 -14.34 1.45
N THR A 68 -4.19 -14.48 2.18
CA THR A 68 -5.44 -15.08 1.67
C THR A 68 -6.33 -14.07 0.95
N VAL A 69 -6.05 -12.77 1.12
CA VAL A 69 -6.79 -11.69 0.47
C VAL A 69 -5.96 -11.18 -0.70
N GLN A 70 -6.51 -11.24 -1.91
CA GLN A 70 -5.91 -10.57 -3.05
C GLN A 70 -6.45 -9.14 -3.17
N ILE A 71 -5.60 -8.16 -2.86
CA ILE A 71 -5.86 -6.76 -3.17
C ILE A 71 -5.32 -6.42 -4.55
N TYR A 72 -6.21 -5.89 -5.37
CA TYR A 72 -5.88 -5.30 -6.66
C TYR A 72 -5.86 -3.78 -6.52
N CYS A 73 -4.70 -3.18 -6.25
CA CYS A 73 -4.55 -1.71 -6.33
C CYS A 73 -4.24 -1.39 -7.79
N CYS A 74 -5.17 -0.75 -8.49
CA CYS A 74 -4.90 -0.10 -9.75
C CYS A 74 -5.06 1.40 -9.54
N ILE A 75 -4.11 2.18 -10.04
CA ILE A 75 -4.26 3.63 -10.10
C ILE A 75 -5.30 3.91 -11.19
N LEU A 76 -6.54 4.14 -10.79
CA LEU A 76 -7.65 4.26 -11.75
C LEU A 76 -7.69 5.64 -12.39
N LYS A 77 -7.32 6.68 -11.64
CA LYS A 77 -7.36 8.05 -12.11
C LYS A 77 -6.52 8.97 -11.22
N GLU A 78 -5.60 9.68 -11.83
CA GLU A 78 -4.97 10.84 -11.22
C GLU A 78 -6.01 11.98 -11.15
N ARG A 79 -6.23 12.54 -9.96
CA ARG A 79 -7.01 13.76 -9.80
C ARG A 79 -6.22 14.80 -9.03
N LYS A 80 -6.26 16.05 -9.48
CA LYS A 80 -5.73 17.18 -8.71
C LYS A 80 -6.83 17.73 -7.82
N TRP A 81 -6.62 17.72 -6.50
CA TRP A 81 -7.51 18.33 -5.52
C TRP A 81 -6.71 19.26 -4.63
N VAL A 82 -7.03 20.55 -4.66
CA VAL A 82 -6.34 21.59 -3.84
C VAL A 82 -4.81 21.62 -4.07
N GLY A 83 -4.34 21.21 -5.25
CA GLY A 83 -2.90 21.18 -5.58
C GLY A 83 -2.17 19.88 -5.23
N GLU A 84 -2.85 18.95 -4.58
CA GLU A 84 -2.37 17.60 -4.27
C GLU A 84 -2.82 16.61 -5.35
N THR A 85 -1.97 15.63 -5.63
CA THR A 85 -2.32 14.51 -6.51
C THR A 85 -3.00 13.44 -5.68
N ILE A 86 -4.21 13.06 -6.08
CA ILE A 86 -4.97 11.99 -5.44
C ILE A 86 -4.94 10.75 -6.33
N TYR A 87 -4.54 9.63 -5.74
CA TYR A 87 -4.64 8.32 -6.35
C TYR A 87 -5.93 7.63 -5.92
N LEU A 88 -6.74 7.28 -6.92
CA LEU A 88 -7.89 6.42 -6.72
C LEU A 88 -7.40 4.97 -6.83
N CYS A 89 -7.32 4.26 -5.70
CA CYS A 89 -7.16 2.81 -5.72
C CYS A 89 -8.52 2.14 -5.50
N TRP A 90 -8.83 1.16 -6.34
CA TRP A 90 -9.75 0.13 -5.92
C TRP A 90 -9.03 -0.81 -4.97
N VAL A 91 -9.70 -1.17 -3.88
CA VAL A 91 -9.28 -2.28 -3.04
C VAL A 91 -10.34 -3.34 -3.19
N GLY A 92 -9.99 -4.37 -3.96
CA GLY A 92 -10.76 -5.60 -4.02
C GLY A 92 -10.38 -6.54 -2.89
N VAL A 93 -11.34 -7.16 -2.21
CA VAL A 93 -11.09 -8.35 -1.39
C VAL A 93 -11.62 -9.54 -2.16
N GLY A 94 -10.83 -10.60 -2.30
CA GLY A 94 -11.22 -11.82 -3.00
C GLY A 94 -10.48 -13.03 -2.44
N ASN A 95 -11.15 -14.18 -2.46
CA ASN A 95 -10.55 -15.49 -2.25
C ASN A 95 -10.33 -16.16 -3.62
N ASP A 96 -9.62 -17.28 -3.68
CA ASP A 96 -9.20 -18.02 -4.89
C ASP A 96 -10.31 -18.43 -5.90
N GLY A 97 -11.56 -18.02 -5.67
CA GLY A 97 -12.73 -18.22 -6.54
C GLY A 97 -13.45 -16.96 -7.03
N GLY A 98 -12.97 -15.74 -6.71
CA GLY A 98 -13.51 -14.48 -7.26
C GLY A 98 -13.40 -13.25 -6.35
N LEU A 99 -13.42 -12.05 -6.95
CA LEU A 99 -13.51 -10.78 -6.22
C LEU A 99 -14.90 -10.63 -5.60
N SER A 100 -14.96 -10.42 -4.29
CA SER A 100 -16.21 -10.36 -3.53
C SER A 100 -16.68 -8.93 -3.26
N THR A 101 -15.78 -7.97 -3.10
CA THR A 101 -16.12 -6.57 -2.79
C THR A 101 -15.05 -5.61 -3.30
N PHE A 102 -15.46 -4.42 -3.75
CA PHE A 102 -14.57 -3.31 -4.11
C PHE A 102 -14.88 -2.12 -3.22
N GLU A 103 -13.86 -1.55 -2.59
CA GLU A 103 -13.95 -0.23 -1.98
C GLU A 103 -13.08 0.76 -2.76
N GLU A 104 -13.64 1.93 -3.01
CA GLU A 104 -12.92 3.06 -3.59
C GLU A 104 -12.23 3.82 -2.47
N ILE A 105 -10.90 3.83 -2.50
CA ILE A 105 -10.08 4.49 -1.49
C ILE A 105 -9.29 5.62 -2.15
N TYR A 106 -9.33 6.78 -1.49
CA TYR A 106 -8.62 7.98 -1.90
C TYR A 106 -7.32 8.08 -1.11
N ILE A 107 -6.19 8.06 -1.81
CA ILE A 107 -4.88 8.33 -1.23
C ILE A 107 -4.49 9.75 -1.63
N THR A 108 -4.37 10.64 -0.64
CA THR A 108 -3.92 12.03 -0.81
C THR A 108 -2.41 12.10 -0.60
N CYS A 109 -1.69 12.68 -1.56
CA CYS A 109 -0.25 12.93 -1.50
C CYS A 109 0.02 14.40 -1.19
#